data_AF-A0A4Q5SB29-F1
#
_entry.id   AF-A0A4Q5SB29-F1
#
_cell.length_a   1.000
_cell.length_b   1.000
_cell.length_c   1.000
_cell.angle_alpha   90.00
_cell.angle_beta   90.00
_cell.angle_gamma   90.00
#
_symmetry.space_group_name_H-M   'P 1'
#
loop_
_entity.id
_entity.type
_entity.pdbx_description
1 polymer ?
#
loop_
_entity_poly.entity_id
_entity_poly.type
_entity_poly.pdbx_seq_one_letter_code
_entity_poly.pdbx_strand_id
1 'polypeptide(L)' 'ANLIFKIPTIVSYLSEFMTLLPGDIISTGTPAGVGLGIKPEPVYLKAGDVVELGIDGLGTSKQTLVAWSKK' A
#
# COMPACT_ATOMS: atom_id res chain seq x y z
N ALA A 1 5.88 -5.15 14.52
CA ALA A 1 4.64 -4.44 14.15
C ALA A 1 4.79 -2.95 14.45
N ASN A 2 5.10 -2.13 13.43
CA ASN A 2 5.60 -0.75 13.62
C ASN A 2 4.58 0.33 13.21
N LEU A 3 3.29 -0.01 13.16
CA LEU A 3 2.24 0.98 12.98
C LEU A 3 2.28 2.01 14.12
N ILE A 4 2.39 3.29 13.75
CA ILE A 4 2.28 4.45 14.65
C ILE A 4 0.89 4.48 15.28
N PHE A 5 -0.16 4.36 14.44
CA PHE A 5 -1.55 4.24 14.87
C PHE A 5 -2.05 2.81 14.64
N LYS A 6 -2.59 2.17 15.68
CA LYS A 6 -3.14 0.82 15.56
C LYS A 6 -4.50 0.85 14.85
N ILE A 7 -4.94 -0.31 14.35
CA ILE A 7 -6.22 -0.46 13.62
C ILE A 7 -7.41 0.19 14.35
N PRO A 8 -7.63 -0.02 15.66
CA PRO A 8 -8.76 0.61 16.36
C PRO A 8 -8.71 2.15 16.32
N THR A 9 -7.51 2.73 16.42
CA THR A 9 -7.31 4.19 16.34
C THR A 9 -7.63 4.71 14.95
N ILE A 10 -7.19 4.01 13.89
CA ILE A 10 -7.46 4.41 12.50
C ILE A 10 -8.97 4.41 12.22
N VAL A 11 -9.69 3.35 12.62
CA VAL A 11 -11.14 3.25 12.43
C VAL A 11 -11.88 4.35 13.19
N SER A 12 -11.55 4.55 14.48
CA SER A 12 -12.17 5.60 15.31
C SER A 12 -11.96 6.98 14.70
N TYR A 13 -10.72 7.32 14.36
CA TYR A 13 -10.37 8.65 13.88
C TYR A 13 -11.05 8.99 12.55
N LEU A 14 -11.08 8.05 11.59
CA LEU A 14 -11.79 8.26 10.32
C LEU A 14 -13.29 8.46 10.52
N SER A 15 -13.90 7.74 11.48
CA SER A 15 -15.34 7.83 11.75
C SER A 15 -15.80 9.17 12.34
N GLU A 16 -14.88 10.01 12.82
CA GLU A 16 -15.19 11.37 13.29
C GLU A 16 -15.46 12.34 12.12
N PHE A 17 -14.97 12.02 10.92
CA PHE A 17 -15.05 12.91 9.75
C PHE A 17 -15.95 12.38 8.64
N MET A 18 -16.25 11.07 8.63
CA MET A 18 -17.13 10.44 7.64
C MET A 18 -17.82 9.22 8.22
N THR A 19 -18.99 8.87 7.66
CA THR A 19 -19.64 7.59 7.96
C THR A 19 -18.91 6.47 7.23
N LEU A 20 -18.41 5.48 7.97
CA LEU A 20 -17.89 4.24 7.40
C LEU A 20 -19.06 3.29 7.10
N LEU A 21 -19.08 2.75 5.89
CA LEU A 21 -20.12 1.83 5.43
C LEU A 21 -19.61 0.38 5.37
N PRO A 22 -20.50 -0.62 5.50
CA PRO A 22 -20.13 -2.01 5.29
C PRO A 22 -19.54 -2.21 3.88
N GLY A 23 -18.33 -2.75 3.82
CA GLY A 23 -17.59 -2.96 2.58
C GLY A 23 -16.50 -1.93 2.29
N ASP A 24 -16.38 -0.87 3.09
CA ASP A 24 -15.30 0.10 2.95
C ASP A 24 -13.91 -0.54 3.20
N ILE A 25 -12.92 -0.11 2.41
CA ILE A 25 -11.54 -0.60 2.47
C ILE A 25 -10.62 0.53 2.91
N ILE A 26 -9.90 0.33 4.01
CA ILE A 26 -8.91 1.28 4.55
C ILE A 26 -7.50 0.73 4.31
N SER A 27 -6.70 1.44 3.52
CA SER A 27 -5.27 1.17 3.37
C SER A 27 -4.49 1.77 4.54
N THR A 28 -4.01 0.94 5.46
CA THR A 28 -3.48 1.35 6.78
C THR A 28 -2.04 1.88 6.76
N GLY A 29 -1.50 2.18 5.58
CA GLY A 29 -0.13 2.65 5.39
C GLY A 29 0.88 1.55 5.03
N THR A 30 2.12 1.96 4.78
CA THR A 30 3.24 1.10 4.37
C THR A 30 4.44 1.28 5.30
N PRO A 31 5.25 0.22 5.54
CA PRO A 31 6.56 0.37 6.16
C PRO A 31 7.53 1.22 5.32
N ALA A 32 8.70 1.50 5.90
CA ALA A 32 9.82 2.09 5.18
C ALA A 32 10.31 1.19 4.02
N GLY A 33 10.98 1.78 3.04
CA GLY A 33 11.53 1.06 1.87
C GLY A 33 10.83 1.36 0.55
N VAL A 34 9.88 2.31 0.53
CA VAL A 34 9.31 2.80 -0.74
C VAL A 34 10.41 3.39 -1.61
N GLY A 35 10.31 3.16 -2.93
CA GLY A 35 11.36 3.53 -3.88
C GLY A 35 11.75 5.01 -3.89
N LEU A 36 10.80 5.90 -3.56
CA LEU A 36 11.04 7.35 -3.37
C LEU A 36 12.10 7.65 -2.29
N GLY A 37 12.19 6.80 -1.24
CA GLY A 37 13.08 6.99 -0.12
C GLY A 37 14.49 6.41 -0.31
N ILE A 38 14.75 5.73 -1.43
CA ILE A 38 16.05 5.12 -1.73
C ILE A 38 17.08 6.21 -2.11
N LYS A 39 18.33 6.02 -1.70
CA LYS A 39 19.47 6.93 -1.93
C LYS A 39 20.63 6.19 -2.60
N PRO A 40 21.46 6.85 -3.44
CA PRO A 40 21.47 8.29 -3.74
C PRO A 40 20.29 8.75 -4.61
N GLU A 41 19.83 7.88 -5.50
CA GLU A 41 18.73 8.16 -6.42
C GLU A 41 17.48 7.33 -6.06
N PRO A 42 16.27 7.90 -6.20
CA PRO A 42 15.03 7.18 -6.00
C PRO A 42 14.84 6.10 -7.06
N VAL A 43 14.16 5.01 -6.70
CA VAL A 43 13.82 3.93 -7.62
C VAL A 43 12.33 3.98 -7.93
N TYR A 44 12.00 4.12 -9.20
CA TYR A 44 10.62 4.05 -9.67
C TYR A 44 10.38 2.79 -10.50
N LEU A 45 9.12 2.39 -10.52
CA LEU A 45 8.64 1.27 -11.30
C LEU A 45 8.75 1.53 -12.80
N LYS A 46 9.12 0.50 -13.56
CA LYS A 46 9.29 0.54 -15.02
C LYS A 46 8.66 -0.69 -15.66
N ALA A 47 8.37 -0.60 -16.96
CA ALA A 47 7.78 -1.70 -17.71
C ALA A 47 8.70 -2.94 -17.66
N GLY A 48 8.10 -4.11 -17.45
CA GLY A 48 8.81 -5.37 -17.25
C GLY A 48 9.15 -5.68 -15.79
N ASP A 49 9.08 -4.70 -14.88
CA ASP A 49 9.26 -4.97 -13.45
C ASP A 49 8.17 -5.90 -12.92
N VAL A 50 8.54 -6.71 -11.93
CA VAL A 50 7.63 -7.60 -11.23
C VAL A 50 7.54 -7.14 -9.77
N VAL A 51 6.34 -6.74 -9.36
CA VAL A 51 6.04 -6.37 -7.97
C VAL A 51 5.36 -7.54 -7.29
N GLU A 52 5.95 -8.02 -6.20
CA GLU A 52 5.36 -9.02 -5.32
C GLU A 52 5.16 -8.42 -3.92
N LEU A 53 3.96 -8.61 -3.37
CA LEU A 53 3.57 -8.10 -2.07
C LEU A 53 2.76 -9.16 -1.32
N GLY A 54 2.87 -9.20 -0.01
CA GLY A 54 2.15 -10.18 0.81
C GLY A 54 2.17 -9.84 2.28
N ILE A 55 1.28 -10.50 3.01
CA ILE A 55 1.20 -10.42 4.47
C ILE A 55 1.10 -11.86 4.98
N ASP A 56 1.91 -12.20 5.97
CA ASP A 56 1.87 -13.52 6.62
C ASP A 56 0.44 -13.86 7.06
N GLY A 57 -0.04 -15.03 6.64
CA GLY A 57 -1.40 -15.49 6.92
C GLY A 57 -2.51 -14.92 6.03
N LEU A 58 -2.23 -13.93 5.17
CA LEU A 58 -3.19 -13.39 4.19
C LEU A 58 -2.85 -13.71 2.73
N GLY A 59 -1.61 -14.17 2.49
CA GLY A 59 -1.14 -14.61 1.17
C GLY A 59 -0.30 -13.57 0.44
N THR A 60 -0.06 -13.82 -0.84
CA THR A 60 0.79 -12.99 -1.71
C THR A 60 0.07 -12.62 -3.01
N SER A 61 0.49 -11.52 -3.60
CA SER A 61 0.05 -11.03 -4.91
C SER A 61 1.27 -10.63 -5.72
N LYS A 62 1.26 -11.00 -7.01
CA LYS A 62 2.36 -10.76 -7.95
C LYS A 62 1.83 -10.11 -9.22
N GLN A 63 2.46 -9.02 -9.64
CA GLN A 63 2.04 -8.23 -10.79
C GLN A 63 3.23 -7.89 -11.67
N THR A 64 3.11 -8.11 -12.98
CA THR A 64 4.08 -7.63 -13.97
C THR A 64 3.62 -6.28 -14.51
N LEU A 65 4.48 -5.28 -14.42
CA LEU A 65 4.18 -3.94 -14.85
C LEU A 65 4.35 -3.80 -16.36
N VAL A 66 3.39 -3.12 -16.98
CA VAL A 66 3.39 -2.83 -18.41
C VAL A 66 3.36 -1.33 -18.61
N ALA A 67 4.02 -0.85 -19.66
CA ALA A 67 3.91 0.55 -20.04
C ALA A 67 2.45 0.87 -20.37
N TRP A 68 1.98 2.03 -19.93
CA TRP A 68 0.66 2.51 -20.32
C TRP A 68 0.60 2.62 -21.85
N SER A 69 -0.45 2.06 -22.43
CA SER A 69 -0.78 2.24 -23.85
C SER A 69 -2.24 2.66 -23.95
N LYS A 70 -2.49 3.67 -24.78
CA LYS A 70 -3.85 4.02 -25.17
C LYS A 70 -4.33 2.88 -26.08
N LYS A 71 -5.26 2.06 -25.58
CA LYS A 71 -5.95 1.06 -26.40
C LYS A 71 -6.60 1.71 -27.61
#